data_AF-A0A1H7JXW4-F1
#
_entry.id   AF-A0A1H7JXW4-F1
#
_cell.length_a   1.000
_cell.length_b   1.000
_cell.length_c   1.000
_cell.angle_alpha   90.00
_cell.angle_beta   90.00
_cell.angle_gamma   90.00
#
_symmetry.space_group_name_H-M   'P 1'
#
loop_
_entity.id
_entity.type
_entity.pdbx_description
1 polymer ?
#
loop_
_entity_poly.entity_id
_entity_poly.type
_entity_poly.pdbx_seq_one_letter_code
_entity_poly.pdbx_strand_id
1 'polypeptide(L)'
;MERAKTLIRTLLGEHFVRDVKIDADTNFDGERIFRITVVYDEAMGSLRPQDISAVTEKLWELMSSEEDKAFPVTSFVSSADAEEYRAA
;
A
#
# COMPACT_ATOMS: atom_id res chain seq x y z
N MET A 1 -6.96 -6.63 -7.88
CA MET A 1 -6.11 -6.63 -6.65
C MET A 1 -4.69 -7.14 -6.87
N GLU A 2 -4.44 -8.29 -7.50
CA GLU A 2 -3.05 -8.77 -7.73
C GLU A 2 -2.19 -7.78 -8.53
N ARG A 3 -2.75 -7.11 -9.53
CA ARG A 3 -2.07 -6.03 -10.27
C ARG A 3 -1.53 -4.91 -9.37
N ALA A 4 -2.29 -4.52 -8.34
CA ALA A 4 -1.87 -3.47 -7.41
C ALA A 4 -0.69 -3.93 -6.54
N LYS A 5 -0.69 -5.19 -6.08
CA LYS A 5 0.44 -5.78 -5.36
C LYS A 5 1.70 -5.82 -6.23
N THR A 6 1.57 -6.24 -7.48
CA THR A 6 2.68 -6.25 -8.45
C THR A 6 3.22 -4.84 -8.68
N LEU A 7 2.35 -3.85 -8.88
CA LEU A 7 2.75 -2.45 -9.06
C LEU A 7 3.59 -1.94 -7.87
N ILE A 8 3.10 -2.16 -6.64
CA ILE A 8 3.80 -1.73 -5.42
C ILE A 8 5.19 -2.38 -5.34
N ARG A 9 5.26 -3.70 -5.57
CA ARG A 9 6.53 -4.45 -5.55
C ARG A 9 7.50 -3.96 -6.62
N THR A 10 7.02 -3.63 -7.81
CA THR A 10 7.87 -3.09 -8.89
C THR A 10 8.42 -1.71 -8.54
N LEU A 11 7.59 -0.82 -7.97
CA LEU A 11 7.99 0.56 -7.68
C LEU A 11 8.95 0.65 -6.49
N LEU A 12 8.72 -0.15 -5.45
CA LEU A 12 9.55 -0.14 -4.24
C LEU A 12 10.73 -1.11 -4.30
N GLY A 13 10.70 -2.07 -5.22
CA GLY A 13 11.67 -3.16 -5.31
C GLY A 13 11.16 -4.42 -4.60
N GLU A 14 11.10 -5.52 -5.35
CA GLU A 14 10.41 -6.74 -4.93
C GLU A 14 10.98 -7.35 -3.64
N HIS A 15 12.30 -7.24 -3.46
CA HIS A 15 13.02 -7.73 -2.28
C HIS A 15 12.79 -6.90 -1.02
N PHE A 16 12.33 -5.65 -1.16
CA PHE A 16 12.10 -4.75 -0.03
C PHE A 16 10.67 -4.80 0.48
N VAL A 17 9.72 -5.29 -0.32
CA VAL A 17 8.33 -5.42 0.11
C VAL A 17 8.13 -6.80 0.73
N ARG A 18 7.88 -6.85 2.03
CA ARG A 18 7.61 -8.10 2.74
C ARG A 18 6.18 -8.56 2.46
N ASP A 19 5.21 -7.67 2.67
CA ASP A 19 3.79 -7.99 2.49
C ASP A 19 3.00 -6.80 1.94
N VAL A 20 1.92 -7.10 1.22
CA VAL A 20 0.95 -6.11 0.75
C VAL A 20 -0.45 -6.65 1.01
N LYS A 21 -1.14 -6.01 1.96
CA LYS A 21 -2.54 -6.29 2.26
C LYS A 21 -3.42 -5.25 1.60
N ILE A 22 -4.49 -5.69 0.93
CA ILE A 22 -5.47 -4.81 0.29
C ILE A 22 -6.86 -5.27 0.73
N ASP A 23 -7.54 -4.42 1.48
CA ASP A 23 -8.89 -4.66 1.98
C ASP A 23 -9.85 -3.62 1.37
N ALA A 24 -11.04 -4.07 0.95
CA ALA A 24 -12.13 -3.16 0.61
C ALA A 24 -12.80 -2.68 1.90
N ASP A 25 -13.06 -1.39 2.00
CA ASP A 25 -13.72 -0.79 3.17
C ASP A 25 -14.61 0.38 2.74
N THR A 26 -15.32 0.96 3.69
CA THR A 26 -16.12 2.16 3.53
C THR A 26 -15.59 3.25 4.46
N ASN A 27 -15.34 4.45 3.93
CA ASN A 27 -14.92 5.59 4.75
C ASN A 27 -16.10 6.15 5.57
N PHE A 28 -15.83 7.18 6.38
CA PHE A 28 -16.86 7.80 7.22
C PHE A 28 -18.00 8.45 6.40
N ASP A 29 -17.71 8.87 5.17
CA ASP A 29 -18.66 9.50 4.26
C ASP A 29 -19.50 8.46 3.46
N GLY A 30 -19.30 7.16 3.71
CA GLY A 30 -20.01 6.09 3.02
C GLY A 30 -19.42 5.71 1.66
N GLU A 31 -18.26 6.25 1.31
CA GLU A 31 -17.58 5.97 0.04
C GLU A 31 -16.72 4.71 0.14
N ARG A 32 -16.73 3.92 -0.93
CA ARG A 32 -15.86 2.74 -1.03
C ARG A 32 -14.40 3.16 -1.19
N ILE A 33 -13.54 2.56 -0.38
CA ILE A 33 -12.11 2.75 -0.42
C ILE A 33 -11.38 1.40 -0.47
N PHE A 34 -10.12 1.44 -0.89
CA PHE A 34 -9.21 0.32 -0.71
C PHE A 34 -8.14 0.70 0.33
N ARG A 35 -8.14 0.03 1.47
CA ARG A 35 -7.04 0.16 2.44
C ARG A 35 -5.89 -0.73 2.01
N ILE A 36 -4.74 -0.12 1.78
CA ILE A 36 -3.55 -0.78 1.28
C ILE A 36 -2.46 -0.63 2.33
N THR A 37 -2.10 -1.73 2.97
CA THR A 37 -0.98 -1.77 3.92
C THR A 37 0.22 -2.42 3.24
N VAL A 38 1.32 -1.68 3.14
CA VAL A 38 2.59 -2.15 2.59
C VAL A 38 3.56 -2.32 3.75
N VAL A 39 3.96 -3.56 4.01
CA VAL A 39 5.01 -3.88 4.98
C VAL A 39 6.32 -3.98 4.23
N TYR A 40 7.30 -3.16 4.58
CA TYR A 40 8.60 -3.09 3.92
C TYR A 40 9.75 -3.44 4.87
N ASP A 41 10.85 -3.93 4.30
CA ASP A 41 12.07 -4.26 5.03
C ASP A 41 12.84 -2.98 5.39
N GLU A 42 13.33 -2.89 6.63
CA GLU A 42 14.15 -1.77 7.09
C GLU A 42 15.50 -1.70 6.39
N ALA A 43 15.97 -2.78 5.76
CA ALA A 43 17.14 -2.79 4.90
C ALA A 43 16.99 -1.82 3.70
N MET A 44 15.75 -1.44 3.34
CA MET A 44 15.48 -0.38 2.37
C MET A 44 15.84 1.02 2.90
N GLY A 45 16.03 1.16 4.22
CA GLY A 45 16.07 2.43 4.92
C GLY A 45 14.68 3.05 5.05
N SER A 46 14.62 4.32 5.44
CA SER A 46 13.35 5.06 5.47
C SER A 46 12.84 5.28 4.05
N LEU A 47 11.60 4.86 3.79
CA LEU A 47 10.90 5.21 2.55
C LEU A 47 10.88 6.72 2.37
N ARG A 48 11.35 7.18 1.22
CA ARG A 48 11.36 8.62 0.95
C ARG A 48 9.94 9.05 0.57
N PRO A 49 9.54 10.29 0.92
CA PRO A 49 8.21 10.81 0.57
C PRO A 49 7.90 10.72 -0.93
N GLN A 50 8.91 10.84 -1.81
CA GLN A 50 8.74 10.73 -3.25
C GLN A 50 8.32 9.31 -3.69
N ASP A 51 8.88 8.27 -3.05
CA ASP A 51 8.55 6.88 -3.37
C ASP A 51 7.10 6.57 -2.95
N ILE A 52 6.69 7.06 -1.77
CA ILE A 52 5.32 6.97 -1.25
C ILE A 52 4.31 7.64 -2.19
N SER A 53 4.61 8.88 -2.62
CA SER A 53 3.74 9.63 -3.53
C SER A 53 3.61 8.94 -4.89
N ALA A 54 4.73 8.46 -5.46
CA ALA A 54 4.72 7.77 -6.76
C ALA A 54 3.89 6.47 -6.72
N VAL A 55 4.01 5.69 -5.65
CA VAL A 55 3.19 4.48 -5.45
C VAL A 55 1.71 4.85 -5.35
N THR A 56 1.37 5.87 -4.55
CA THR A 56 -0.02 6.28 -4.33
C THR A 56 -0.67 6.81 -5.61
N GLU A 57 0.04 7.63 -6.40
CA GLU A 57 -0.43 8.14 -7.69
C GLU A 57 -0.70 6.99 -8.68
N LYS A 58 0.22 6.03 -8.79
CA LYS A 58 0.04 4.89 -9.69
C LYS A 58 -1.06 3.93 -9.25
N LEU A 59 -1.27 3.76 -7.94
CA LEU A 59 -2.40 3.01 -7.42
C LEU A 59 -3.72 3.70 -7.74
N TRP A 60 -3.78 5.02 -7.63
CA TRP A 60 -4.97 5.79 -8.01
C TRP A 60 -5.28 5.65 -9.50
N GLU A 61 -4.30 5.80 -10.39
CA GLU A 61 -4.48 5.56 -11.83
C GLU A 61 -5.03 4.14 -12.10
N LEU A 62 -4.45 3.13 -11.44
CA LEU A 62 -4.86 1.74 -11.61
C LEU A 62 -6.30 1.52 -11.14
N MET A 63 -6.64 1.97 -9.93
CA MET A 63 -7.94 1.71 -9.30
C MET A 63 -9.07 2.58 -9.87
N SER A 64 -8.77 3.80 -10.32
CA SER A 64 -9.75 4.67 -10.98
C SER A 64 -10.12 4.20 -12.40
N SER A 65 -9.29 3.34 -13.00
CA SER A 65 -9.56 2.69 -14.30
C SER A 65 -10.45 1.45 -14.19
N GLU A 66 -10.65 0.91 -12.98
CA GLU A 66 -11.57 -0.20 -12.72
C GLU A 66 -13.00 0.34 -12.51
N GLU A 67 -14.04 -0.43 -12.87
CA GLU A 67 -15.45 0.01 -12.82
C GLU A 67 -15.90 0.47 -11.41
N ASP A 68 -15.25 -0.04 -10.37
CA ASP A 68 -15.48 0.25 -8.96
C ASP A 68 -14.55 1.36 -8.43
N LYS A 69 -14.56 2.55 -9.06
CA LYS A 69 -13.74 3.71 -8.67
C LYS A 69 -13.71 3.91 -7.16
N ALA A 70 -12.62 3.49 -6.53
CA ALA A 70 -12.43 3.56 -5.09
C ALA A 70 -11.06 4.18 -4.78
N PHE A 71 -11.03 5.05 -3.78
CA PHE A 71 -9.82 5.76 -3.40
C PHE A 71 -8.86 4.83 -2.64
N PRO A 72 -7.58 4.75 -3.04
CA PRO A 72 -6.58 4.00 -2.30
C PRO A 72 -6.13 4.78 -1.08
N VAL A 73 -6.33 4.21 0.10
CA VAL A 73 -5.77 4.70 1.36
C VAL A 73 -4.54 3.86 1.66
N THR A 74 -3.34 4.41 1.43
CA THR A 74 -2.07 3.71 1.57
C THR A 74 -1.45 3.93 2.95
N SER A 75 -0.86 2.88 3.50
CA SER A 75 -0.08 2.92 4.75
C SER A 75 1.18 2.11 4.57
N PHE A 76 2.32 2.68 4.96
CA PHE A 76 3.64 2.05 4.83
C PHE A 76 4.17 1.81 6.24
N VAL A 77 4.44 0.55 6.57
CA VAL A 77 4.83 0.11 7.90
C VAL A 77 6.15 -0.63 7.78
N SER A 78 7.14 -0.29 8.61
CA SER A 78 8.39 -1.05 8.62
C SER A 78 8.13 -2.45 9.16
N SER A 79 8.96 -3.40 8.77
CA SER A 79 8.81 -4.76 9.26
C SER A 79 9.03 -4.91 10.76
N ALA A 80 9.84 -4.05 11.39
CA ALA A 80 10.01 -4.04 12.84
C ALA A 80 8.74 -3.53 13.53
N ASP A 81 8.16 -2.43 13.07
CA ASP A 81 6.90 -1.90 13.60
C ASP A 81 5.78 -2.95 13.48
N ALA A 82 5.70 -3.63 12.34
CA ALA A 82 4.69 -4.65 12.10
C ALA A 82 4.81 -5.89 13.02
N GLU A 83 6.01 -6.20 13.50
CA GLU A 83 6.25 -7.28 14.46
C GLU A 83 5.87 -6.85 15.89
N GLU A 84 6.15 -5.60 16.28
CA GLU A 84 5.72 -5.06 17.58
C GLU A 84 4.19 -5.05 17.73
N TYR A 85 3.46 -4.69 16.68
CA TYR A 85 1.98 -4.73 16.68
C TYR A 85 1.39 -6.14 16.82
N ARG A 86 2.14 -7.20 16.45
CA ARG A 86 1.68 -8.59 16.59
C ARG A 86 2.02 -9.20 17.95
N ALA A 87 3.00 -8.64 18.65
CA ALA A 87 3.46 -9.11 19.94
C ALA A 87 2.69 -8.48 21.13
N ALA A 88 1.98 -7.38 20.90
CA ALA A 88 1.09 -6.70 21.86
C ALA A 88 -0.33 -7.29 21.84
#